data_AF-A0A9D0ZWT3-F1
#
_entry.id   AF-A0A9D0ZWT3-F1
#
_cell.length_a   1.000
_cell.length_b   1.000
_cell.length_c   1.000
_cell.angle_alpha   90.00
_cell.angle_beta   90.00
_cell.angle_gamma   90.00
#
_symmetry.space_group_name_H-M   'P 1'
#
loop_
_entity.id
_entity.type
_entity.pdbx_description
1 polymer ?
#
loop_
_entity_poly.entity_id
_entity_poly.type
_entity_poly.pdbx_seq_one_letter_code
_entity_poly.pdbx_strand_id
1 'polypeptide(L)'
;MEWAITAVFFVLSVVFLLGKGAFLIAGYNTASKKEKARYNEKRLCRVMGAGMGILTVLVGLCAVFQDDPPAWLGVAVPAGIFLVIVGLLILSNTVCLVKNPEHPEETPAEKKKKLGTGIVTTVIIAVFCIGTGVLLLTGDVKIEVNEGSVGIEASYWGDYEVALDEIEEISYEENLNLGRRTGGLGSMRLLEGHFANEQFGNYILYAYVRCKSYVVFQTSGGVVVLNQETPEETKELYERIQNAVLEERNQ
;
A
#
# COMPACT_ATOMS: atom_id res chain seq x y z
N MET A 1 -8.20 -10.29 -4.21
CA MET A 1 -7.08 -10.54 -3.25
C MET A 1 -7.51 -10.23 -1.81
N GLU A 2 -8.26 -9.15 -1.64
CA GLU A 2 -8.81 -8.57 -0.42
C GLU A 2 -9.63 -9.58 0.41
N TRP A 3 -10.53 -10.33 -0.22
CA TRP A 3 -11.32 -11.37 0.46
C TRP A 3 -10.46 -12.50 1.06
N ALA A 4 -9.36 -12.88 0.40
CA ALA A 4 -8.45 -13.88 0.93
C ALA A 4 -7.74 -13.36 2.19
N ILE A 5 -7.33 -12.09 2.17
CA ILE A 5 -6.75 -11.41 3.33
C ILE A 5 -7.77 -11.38 4.47
N THR A 6 -9.00 -10.91 4.23
CA THR A 6 -10.06 -10.86 5.25
C THR A 6 -10.33 -12.24 5.86
N ALA A 7 -10.35 -13.30 5.04
CA ALA A 7 -10.52 -14.67 5.53
C ALA A 7 -9.38 -15.12 6.45
N VAL A 8 -8.12 -14.82 6.10
CA VAL A 8 -6.95 -15.13 6.95
C VAL A 8 -7.03 -14.40 8.28
N PHE A 9 -7.34 -13.10 8.26
CA PHE A 9 -7.49 -12.29 9.48
C PHE A 9 -8.61 -12.82 10.38
N PHE A 10 -9.74 -13.22 9.79
CA PHE A 10 -10.85 -13.82 10.51
C PHE A 10 -10.44 -15.13 11.20
N VAL A 11 -9.80 -16.05 10.48
CA VAL A 11 -9.34 -17.33 11.03
C VAL A 11 -8.36 -17.11 12.18
N LEU A 12 -7.40 -16.20 12.00
CA LEU A 12 -6.44 -15.86 13.04
C LEU A 12 -7.12 -15.27 14.27
N SER A 13 -8.08 -14.35 14.08
CA SER A 13 -8.87 -13.78 15.17
C SER A 13 -9.55 -14.87 16.00
N VAL A 14 -10.20 -15.84 15.35
CA VAL A 14 -10.83 -16.98 16.04
C VAL A 14 -9.81 -17.82 16.81
N VAL A 15 -8.69 -18.21 16.18
CA VAL A 15 -7.62 -18.98 16.84
C VAL A 15 -7.08 -18.27 18.09
N PHE A 16 -6.89 -16.96 18.01
CA PHE A 16 -6.46 -16.12 19.13
C PHE A 16 -7.51 -16.00 20.23
N LEU A 17 -8.78 -15.78 19.88
CA LEU A 17 -9.88 -15.71 20.85
C LEU A 17 -10.09 -17.03 21.62
N LEU A 18 -9.83 -18.16 20.96
CA LEU A 18 -9.80 -19.48 21.57
C LEU A 18 -8.60 -19.70 22.51
N GLY A 19 -7.65 -18.76 22.55
CA GLY A 19 -6.46 -18.83 23.40
C GLY A 19 -5.38 -19.80 22.89
N LYS A 20 -5.43 -20.20 21.61
CA LYS A 20 -4.53 -21.19 21.00
C LYS A 20 -3.44 -20.57 20.11
N GLY A 21 -3.48 -19.25 19.93
CA GLY A 21 -2.60 -18.54 18.99
C GLY A 21 -1.29 -18.02 19.57
N ALA A 22 -0.93 -18.28 20.83
CA ALA A 22 0.19 -17.62 21.51
C ALA A 22 1.54 -17.75 20.76
N PHE A 23 1.76 -18.87 20.07
CA PHE A 23 2.97 -19.12 19.28
C PHE A 23 3.12 -18.21 18.05
N LEU A 24 2.03 -17.57 17.58
CA LEU A 24 2.03 -16.61 16.48
C LEU A 24 2.30 -15.17 16.94
N ILE A 25 2.29 -14.91 18.25
CA ILE A 25 2.55 -13.57 18.78
C ILE A 25 4.06 -13.32 18.75
N ALA A 26 4.51 -12.61 17.73
CA ALA A 26 5.90 -12.15 17.63
C ALA A 26 6.29 -11.36 18.89
N GLY A 27 7.52 -11.52 19.36
CA GLY A 27 7.95 -10.99 20.66
C GLY A 27 7.62 -11.93 21.82
N TYR A 28 6.35 -12.36 21.98
CA TYR A 28 6.00 -13.35 23.01
C TYR A 28 6.59 -14.73 22.69
N ASN A 29 6.42 -15.24 21.47
CA ASN A 29 6.93 -16.56 21.09
C ASN A 29 8.46 -16.67 21.19
N THR A 30 9.16 -15.61 20.85
CA THR A 30 10.63 -15.49 20.91
C THR A 30 11.16 -15.12 22.30
N ALA A 31 10.28 -14.77 23.24
CA ALA A 31 10.69 -14.42 24.60
C ALA A 31 11.21 -15.63 25.39
N SER A 32 12.12 -15.37 26.31
CA SER A 32 12.60 -16.38 27.26
C SER A 32 11.46 -16.88 28.15
N LYS A 33 11.60 -18.06 28.76
CA LYS A 33 10.61 -18.60 29.72
C LYS A 33 10.30 -17.62 30.86
N LYS A 34 11.34 -16.92 31.36
CA LYS A 34 11.24 -15.88 32.40
C LYS A 34 10.38 -14.69 31.94
N GLU A 35 10.54 -14.25 30.69
CA GLU A 35 9.76 -13.15 30.13
C GLU A 35 8.33 -13.55 29.79
N LYS A 36 8.12 -14.77 29.27
CA LYS A 36 6.78 -15.31 29.01
C LYS A 36 5.94 -15.38 30.28
N ALA A 37 6.56 -15.72 31.42
CA ALA A 37 5.89 -15.77 32.73
C ALA A 37 5.34 -14.41 33.19
N ARG A 38 5.81 -13.29 32.62
CA ARG A 38 5.29 -11.95 32.91
C ARG A 38 3.91 -11.71 32.31
N TYR A 39 3.48 -12.52 31.35
CA TYR A 39 2.22 -12.35 30.64
C TYR A 39 1.24 -13.48 30.96
N ASN A 40 -0.03 -13.12 31.10
CA ASN A 40 -1.12 -14.08 31.07
C ASN A 40 -1.40 -14.43 29.61
N GLU A 41 -0.90 -15.59 29.18
CA GLU A 41 -0.99 -16.07 27.80
C GLU A 41 -2.42 -16.04 27.23
N LYS A 42 -3.41 -16.51 28.01
CA LYS A 42 -4.81 -16.55 27.56
C LYS A 42 -5.38 -15.14 27.37
N ARG A 43 -5.08 -14.20 28.27
CA ARG A 43 -5.51 -12.80 28.12
C ARG A 43 -4.82 -12.15 26.93
N LEU A 44 -3.51 -12.37 26.78
CA LEU A 44 -2.74 -11.85 25.66
C LEU A 44 -3.30 -12.35 24.32
N CYS A 45 -3.58 -13.64 24.20
CA CYS A 45 -4.22 -14.20 23.01
C CYS A 45 -5.60 -13.57 22.74
N ARG A 46 -6.46 -13.43 23.76
CA ARG A 46 -7.79 -12.82 23.57
C ARG A 46 -7.72 -11.35 23.17
N VAL A 47 -6.77 -10.58 23.72
CA VAL A 47 -6.54 -9.18 23.32
C VAL A 47 -6.08 -9.12 21.86
N MET A 48 -5.12 -9.94 21.46
CA MET A 48 -4.69 -10.04 20.06
C MET A 48 -5.84 -10.46 19.14
N GLY A 49 -6.65 -11.44 19.57
CA GLY A 49 -7.79 -11.93 18.80
C GLY A 49 -8.88 -10.89 18.63
N ALA A 50 -9.19 -10.11 19.67
CA ALA A 50 -10.14 -9.01 19.61
C ALA A 50 -9.65 -7.90 18.66
N GLY A 51 -8.39 -7.48 18.78
CA GLY A 51 -7.80 -6.50 17.86
C GLY A 51 -7.79 -7.00 16.42
N MET A 52 -7.39 -8.26 16.19
CA MET A 52 -7.43 -8.91 14.88
C MET A 52 -8.86 -8.97 14.32
N GLY A 53 -9.86 -9.20 15.17
CA GLY A 53 -11.27 -9.18 14.78
C GLY A 53 -11.73 -7.81 14.31
N ILE A 54 -11.32 -6.73 14.99
CA ILE A 54 -11.60 -5.35 14.56
C ILE A 54 -10.89 -5.07 13.23
N LEU A 55 -9.61 -5.46 13.09
CA LEU A 55 -8.88 -5.33 11.81
C LEU A 55 -9.56 -6.09 10.68
N THR A 56 -10.12 -7.27 10.96
CA THR A 56 -10.90 -8.06 9.99
C THR A 56 -12.08 -7.26 9.46
N VAL A 57 -12.82 -6.57 10.33
CA VAL A 57 -13.94 -5.71 9.91
C VAL A 57 -13.45 -4.53 9.08
N LEU A 58 -12.38 -3.85 9.50
CA LEU A 58 -11.84 -2.70 8.77
C LEU A 58 -11.36 -3.07 7.36
N VAL A 59 -10.60 -4.17 7.24
CA VAL A 59 -10.15 -4.67 5.92
C VAL A 59 -11.32 -5.22 5.11
N GLY A 60 -12.31 -5.84 5.76
CA GLY A 60 -13.55 -6.27 5.13
C GLY A 60 -14.35 -5.12 4.52
N LEU A 61 -14.40 -3.96 5.17
CA LEU A 61 -15.02 -2.75 4.62
C LEU A 61 -14.30 -2.30 3.35
N CYS A 62 -12.96 -2.32 3.32
CA CYS A 62 -12.21 -2.04 2.09
C CYS A 62 -12.52 -3.04 0.97
N ALA A 63 -12.72 -4.32 1.30
CA ALA A 63 -13.09 -5.33 0.31
C ALA A 63 -14.50 -5.11 -0.27
N VAL A 64 -15.44 -4.64 0.55
CA VAL A 64 -16.82 -4.34 0.14
C VAL A 64 -16.88 -3.11 -0.77
N PHE A 65 -16.13 -2.05 -0.45
CA PHE A 65 -16.12 -0.79 -1.17
C PHE A 65 -14.92 -0.66 -2.13
N GLN A 66 -14.42 -1.77 -2.67
CA GLN A 66 -13.22 -1.77 -3.51
C GLN A 66 -13.41 -1.01 -4.84
N ASP A 67 -14.64 -1.01 -5.39
CA ASP A 67 -14.92 -0.48 -6.73
C ASP A 67 -15.29 1.02 -6.71
N ASP A 68 -16.01 1.45 -5.67
CA ASP A 68 -16.38 2.85 -5.44
C ASP A 68 -16.23 3.20 -3.95
N PRO A 69 -14.99 3.46 -3.48
CA PRO A 69 -14.75 3.76 -2.09
C PRO A 69 -15.22 5.17 -1.75
N PRO A 70 -16.15 5.33 -0.77
CA PRO A 70 -16.53 6.66 -0.33
C PRO A 70 -15.33 7.37 0.31
N ALA A 71 -15.19 8.68 0.06
CA ALA A 71 -14.00 9.44 0.45
C ALA A 71 -13.62 9.33 1.95
N TRP A 72 -14.60 9.18 2.84
CA TRP A 72 -14.37 9.02 4.28
C TRP A 72 -13.62 7.73 4.63
N LEU A 73 -13.75 6.67 3.81
CA LEU A 73 -13.11 5.37 4.04
C LEU A 73 -11.58 5.50 4.02
N GLY A 74 -11.05 6.36 3.14
CA GLY A 74 -9.63 6.67 3.02
C GLY A 74 -9.02 7.33 4.26
N VAL A 75 -9.84 7.88 5.17
CA VAL A 75 -9.39 8.47 6.44
C VAL A 75 -9.74 7.57 7.62
N ALA A 76 -10.97 7.05 7.65
CA ALA A 76 -11.49 6.30 8.79
C ALA A 76 -10.81 4.94 8.97
N VAL A 77 -10.54 4.20 7.88
CA VAL A 77 -9.88 2.89 8.00
C VAL A 77 -8.45 3.03 8.50
N PRO A 78 -7.58 3.90 7.94
CA PRO A 78 -6.24 4.14 8.49
C PRO A 78 -6.26 4.59 9.95
N ALA A 79 -7.15 5.52 10.31
CA ALA A 79 -7.31 5.98 11.69
C ALA A 79 -7.74 4.83 12.62
N GLY A 80 -8.70 4.01 12.20
CA GLY A 80 -9.17 2.84 12.94
C GLY A 80 -8.06 1.80 13.15
N ILE A 81 -7.28 1.49 12.11
CA ILE A 81 -6.12 0.58 12.22
C ILE A 81 -5.11 1.14 13.23
N PHE A 82 -4.79 2.43 13.15
CA PHE A 82 -3.87 3.08 14.09
C PHE A 82 -4.36 2.97 15.54
N LEU A 83 -5.64 3.25 15.79
CA LEU A 83 -6.25 3.12 17.12
C LEU A 83 -6.22 1.69 17.64
N VAL A 84 -6.46 0.69 16.77
CA VAL A 84 -6.37 -0.72 17.15
C VAL A 84 -4.93 -1.10 17.53
N ILE A 85 -3.93 -0.67 16.76
CA ILE A 85 -2.52 -0.93 17.06
C ILE A 85 -2.14 -0.29 18.40
N VAL A 86 -2.47 0.99 18.63
CA VAL A 86 -2.21 1.68 19.89
C VAL A 86 -2.91 0.97 21.05
N GLY A 87 -4.19 0.61 20.89
CA GLY A 87 -4.95 -0.14 21.89
C GLY A 87 -4.32 -1.49 22.22
N LEU A 88 -3.88 -2.25 21.21
CA LEU A 88 -3.18 -3.52 21.40
C LEU A 88 -1.87 -3.34 22.17
N LEU A 89 -1.06 -2.32 21.85
CA LEU A 89 0.18 -2.02 22.57
C LEU A 89 -0.09 -1.68 24.05
N ILE A 90 -1.08 -0.85 24.32
CA ILE A 90 -1.47 -0.46 25.68
C ILE A 90 -1.98 -1.68 26.45
N LEU A 91 -2.96 -2.42 25.91
CA LEU A 91 -3.60 -3.55 26.60
C LEU A 91 -2.62 -4.71 26.82
N SER A 92 -1.70 -4.95 25.88
CA SER A 92 -0.65 -5.97 26.02
C SER A 92 0.33 -5.64 27.15
N ASN A 93 0.65 -4.36 27.32
CA ASN A 93 1.60 -3.90 28.33
C ASN A 93 0.97 -3.50 29.67
N THR A 94 -0.36 -3.59 29.81
CA THR A 94 -1.08 -3.25 31.04
C THR A 94 -1.94 -4.41 31.54
N VAL A 95 -2.96 -4.79 30.79
CA VAL A 95 -3.97 -5.79 31.18
C VAL A 95 -3.45 -7.23 31.06
N CYS A 96 -2.55 -7.48 30.11
CA CYS A 96 -2.03 -8.82 29.85
C CYS A 96 -0.88 -9.21 30.78
N LEU A 97 -0.34 -8.27 31.55
CA LEU A 97 0.71 -8.57 32.53
C LEU A 97 0.14 -9.33 33.74
N VAL A 98 0.91 -10.28 34.25
CA VAL A 98 0.66 -10.92 35.55
C VAL A 98 1.08 -9.93 36.64
N LYS A 99 0.17 -9.62 37.57
CA LYS A 99 0.48 -8.76 38.71
C LYS A 99 1.38 -9.52 39.68
N ASN A 100 2.47 -8.87 40.10
CA ASN A 100 3.44 -9.37 41.08
C ASN A 100 4.17 -10.67 40.67
N PRO A 101 4.93 -10.69 39.56
CA PRO A 101 5.77 -11.83 39.24
C PRO A 101 6.91 -11.94 40.26
N GLU A 102 7.22 -13.15 40.72
CA GLU A 102 8.55 -13.39 41.31
C GLU A 102 9.58 -13.06 40.23
N HIS A 103 10.27 -11.93 40.41
CA HIS A 103 11.23 -11.41 39.44
C HIS A 103 12.63 -11.75 39.92
N PRO A 104 13.31 -12.74 39.31
CA PRO A 104 14.75 -12.81 39.45
C PRO A 104 15.33 -11.51 38.89
N GLU A 105 16.17 -10.81 39.66
CA GLU A 105 16.83 -9.59 39.20
C GLU A 105 17.48 -9.81 37.82
N GLU A 106 17.32 -8.86 36.91
CA GLU A 106 17.98 -8.91 35.62
C GLU A 106 19.46 -8.58 35.79
N THR A 107 20.33 -9.45 35.28
CA THR A 107 21.78 -9.23 35.32
C THR A 107 22.18 -8.02 34.45
N PRO A 108 23.31 -7.35 34.75
CA PRO A 108 23.79 -6.22 33.94
C PRO A 108 24.00 -6.58 32.46
N ALA A 109 24.38 -7.83 32.17
CA ALA A 109 24.53 -8.33 30.81
C ALA A 109 23.18 -8.48 30.08
N GLU A 110 22.14 -8.98 30.76
CA GLU A 110 20.78 -9.06 30.21
C GLU A 110 20.22 -7.66 29.91
N LYS A 111 20.44 -6.69 30.79
CA LYS A 111 20.03 -5.29 30.58
C LYS A 111 20.71 -4.67 29.36
N LYS A 112 22.04 -4.83 29.22
CA LYS A 112 22.79 -4.34 28.05
C LYS A 112 22.32 -5.00 26.76
N LYS A 113 22.05 -6.31 26.78
CA LYS A 113 21.52 -7.06 25.63
C LYS A 113 20.14 -6.56 25.22
N LYS A 114 19.21 -6.39 26.18
CA LYS A 114 17.86 -5.85 25.93
C LYS A 114 17.90 -4.44 25.35
N LEU A 115 18.77 -3.57 25.89
CA LEU A 115 18.95 -2.21 25.37
C LEU A 115 19.45 -2.24 23.92
N GLY A 116 20.47 -3.06 23.63
CA GLY A 116 20.99 -3.23 22.26
C GLY A 116 19.94 -3.75 21.29
N THR A 117 19.20 -4.80 21.65
CA THR A 117 18.10 -5.34 20.83
C THR A 117 16.98 -4.31 20.62
N GLY A 118 16.64 -3.53 21.66
CA GLY A 118 15.66 -2.46 21.56
C GLY A 118 16.09 -1.38 20.56
N ILE A 119 17.34 -0.91 20.63
CA ILE A 119 17.89 0.09 19.70
C ILE A 119 17.84 -0.43 18.26
N VAL A 120 18.33 -1.66 18.01
CA VAL A 120 18.34 -2.25 16.67
C VAL A 120 16.92 -2.39 16.12
N THR A 121 15.97 -2.85 16.93
CA THR A 121 14.56 -2.99 16.50
C THR A 121 13.96 -1.64 16.14
N THR A 122 14.18 -0.60 16.96
CA THR A 122 13.71 0.76 16.69
C THR A 122 14.32 1.33 15.41
N VAL A 123 15.63 1.12 15.18
CA VAL A 123 16.29 1.59 13.95
C VAL A 123 15.72 0.89 12.72
N ILE A 124 15.50 -0.43 12.77
CA ILE A 124 14.90 -1.18 11.66
C ILE A 124 13.49 -0.67 11.36
N ILE A 125 12.66 -0.47 12.39
CA ILE A 125 11.30 0.09 12.22
C ILE A 125 11.38 1.49 11.61
N ALA A 126 12.27 2.35 12.10
CA ALA A 126 12.43 3.70 11.59
C ALA A 126 12.87 3.70 10.10
N VAL A 127 13.85 2.87 9.72
CA VAL A 127 14.28 2.73 8.33
C VAL A 127 13.13 2.23 7.45
N PHE A 128 12.37 1.24 7.91
CA PHE A 128 11.22 0.72 7.17
C PHE A 128 10.11 1.77 7.00
N CYS A 129 9.81 2.52 8.06
CA CYS A 129 8.85 3.64 8.03
C CYS A 129 9.31 4.75 7.07
N ILE A 130 10.59 5.10 7.10
CA ILE A 130 11.17 6.09 6.18
C ILE A 130 11.08 5.58 4.75
N GLY A 131 11.51 4.34 4.47
CA GLY A 131 11.46 3.75 3.13
C GLY A 131 10.03 3.66 2.58
N THR A 132 9.06 3.27 3.42
CA THR A 132 7.64 3.27 3.06
C THR A 132 7.13 4.68 2.79
N GLY A 133 7.52 5.65 3.62
CA GLY A 133 7.16 7.06 3.43
C GLY A 133 7.70 7.63 2.11
N VAL A 134 8.96 7.33 1.76
CA VAL A 134 9.57 7.69 0.47
C VAL A 134 8.77 7.05 -0.67
N LEU A 135 8.60 5.72 -0.67
CA LEU A 135 7.83 5.02 -1.71
C LEU A 135 6.40 5.56 -1.87
N LEU A 136 5.74 5.94 -0.78
CA LEU A 136 4.35 6.40 -0.82
C LEU A 136 4.18 7.84 -1.29
N LEU A 137 5.17 8.70 -1.06
CA LEU A 137 5.05 10.16 -1.17
C LEU A 137 5.97 10.79 -2.22
N THR A 138 6.99 10.09 -2.69
CA THR A 138 7.94 10.57 -3.70
C THR A 138 7.76 9.84 -5.03
N GLY A 139 8.70 10.04 -5.95
CA GLY A 139 8.68 9.50 -7.31
C GLY A 139 8.08 10.46 -8.32
N ASP A 140 8.41 10.17 -9.57
CA ASP A 140 8.02 10.90 -10.76
C ASP A 140 7.82 9.95 -11.95
N VAL A 141 6.98 10.41 -12.88
CA VAL A 141 6.77 9.82 -14.20
C VAL A 141 7.30 10.82 -15.22
N LYS A 142 8.40 10.47 -15.90
CA LYS A 142 8.98 11.30 -16.96
C LYS A 142 8.52 10.79 -18.31
N ILE A 143 8.06 11.72 -19.14
CA ILE A 143 7.55 11.40 -20.47
C ILE A 143 8.38 12.17 -21.48
N GLU A 144 9.16 11.43 -22.26
CA GLU A 144 10.01 11.94 -23.33
C GLU A 144 9.39 11.56 -24.68
N VAL A 145 9.23 12.56 -25.55
CA VAL A 145 8.73 12.36 -26.91
C VAL A 145 9.94 12.46 -27.83
N ASN A 146 10.33 11.32 -28.39
CA ASN A 146 11.51 11.15 -29.25
C ASN A 146 11.07 11.04 -30.73
N GLU A 147 12.05 10.97 -31.63
CA GLU A 147 11.80 10.60 -33.03
C GLU A 147 11.29 9.15 -33.08
N GLY A 148 10.02 8.96 -33.45
CA GLY A 148 9.40 7.65 -33.63
C GLY A 148 8.78 7.00 -32.38
N SER A 149 8.99 7.51 -31.16
CA SER A 149 8.38 6.93 -29.94
C SER A 149 8.12 7.91 -28.80
N VAL A 150 7.22 7.52 -27.90
CA VAL A 150 6.98 8.14 -26.59
C VAL A 150 7.54 7.22 -25.51
N GLY A 151 8.61 7.65 -24.85
CA GLY A 151 9.23 6.97 -23.71
C GLY A 151 8.61 7.42 -22.39
N ILE A 152 8.28 6.46 -21.53
CA ILE A 152 7.72 6.68 -20.20
C ILE A 152 8.65 6.04 -19.18
N GLU A 153 9.36 6.85 -18.41
CA GLU A 153 10.20 6.40 -17.31
C GLU A 153 9.45 6.57 -15.99
N ALA A 154 9.37 5.50 -15.20
CA ALA A 154 8.67 5.50 -13.92
C ALA A 154 9.63 5.20 -12.77
N SER A 155 9.51 5.98 -11.69
CA SER A 155 10.41 5.82 -10.54
C SER A 155 10.32 4.45 -9.86
N TYR A 156 9.14 3.81 -9.88
CA TYR A 156 8.85 2.62 -9.08
C TYR A 156 8.16 1.48 -9.86
N TRP A 157 7.99 1.64 -11.16
CA TRP A 157 7.48 0.61 -12.04
C TRP A 157 8.39 0.45 -13.26
N GLY A 158 8.13 -0.55 -14.09
CA GLY A 158 8.90 -0.73 -15.32
C GLY A 158 8.64 0.41 -16.29
N ASP A 159 9.68 0.83 -17.00
CA ASP A 159 9.57 1.79 -18.09
C ASP A 159 8.71 1.21 -19.23
N TYR A 160 8.09 2.09 -20.00
CA TYR A 160 7.23 1.71 -21.11
C TYR A 160 7.51 2.61 -22.31
N GLU A 161 7.41 2.05 -23.50
CA GLU A 161 7.65 2.78 -24.75
C GLU A 161 6.50 2.52 -25.70
N VAL A 162 6.00 3.58 -26.33
CA VAL A 162 4.92 3.53 -27.32
C VAL A 162 5.47 4.08 -28.63
N ALA A 163 5.51 3.26 -29.67
CA ALA A 163 5.90 3.74 -31.00
C ALA A 163 4.82 4.66 -31.57
N LEU A 164 5.21 5.76 -32.23
CA LEU A 164 4.27 6.78 -32.74
C LEU A 164 3.39 6.24 -33.87
N ASP A 165 3.90 5.30 -34.66
CA ASP A 165 3.18 4.64 -35.75
C ASP A 165 2.11 3.66 -35.24
N GLU A 166 2.28 3.11 -34.03
CA GLU A 166 1.27 2.27 -33.38
C GLU A 166 0.10 3.07 -32.80
N ILE A 167 0.21 4.39 -32.66
CA ILE A 167 -0.84 5.25 -32.10
C ILE A 167 -1.91 5.50 -33.18
N GLU A 168 -3.11 4.97 -32.98
CA GLU A 168 -4.25 5.12 -33.87
C GLU A 168 -5.06 6.38 -33.53
N GLU A 169 -5.33 6.59 -32.25
CA GLU A 169 -6.10 7.73 -31.73
C GLU A 169 -5.48 8.27 -30.44
N ILE A 170 -5.51 9.60 -30.31
CA ILE A 170 -5.13 10.31 -29.08
C ILE A 170 -6.30 11.18 -28.62
N SER A 171 -6.67 11.06 -27.34
CA SER A 171 -7.71 11.88 -26.72
C SER A 171 -7.24 12.51 -25.41
N TYR A 172 -7.84 13.65 -25.06
CA TYR A 172 -7.69 14.28 -23.76
C TYR A 172 -9.00 14.11 -23.00
N GLU A 173 -8.96 13.44 -21.85
CA GLU A 173 -10.14 13.07 -21.06
C GLU A 173 -10.05 13.62 -19.63
N GLU A 174 -11.17 14.10 -19.11
CA GLU A 174 -11.30 14.59 -17.73
C GLU A 174 -12.19 13.65 -16.91
N ASN A 175 -11.81 13.43 -15.65
CA ASN A 175 -12.55 12.60 -14.69
C ASN A 175 -12.82 11.17 -15.18
N LEU A 176 -11.88 10.60 -15.94
CA LEU A 176 -11.90 9.21 -16.38
C LEU A 176 -12.08 8.25 -15.19
N ASN A 177 -12.97 7.28 -15.33
CA ASN A 177 -13.07 6.18 -14.38
C ASN A 177 -11.92 5.19 -14.62
N LEU A 178 -10.90 5.24 -13.76
CA LEU A 178 -9.71 4.39 -13.86
C LEU A 178 -9.97 2.91 -13.55
N GLY A 179 -11.14 2.57 -13.02
CA GLY A 179 -11.46 1.21 -12.59
C GLY A 179 -10.46 0.65 -11.59
N ARG A 180 -10.07 -0.62 -11.77
CA ARG A 180 -9.29 -1.39 -10.81
C ARG A 180 -7.86 -1.65 -11.27
N ARG A 181 -6.90 -1.42 -10.37
CA ARG A 181 -5.51 -1.85 -10.55
C ARG A 181 -5.39 -3.38 -10.50
N THR A 182 -4.85 -3.99 -11.55
CA THR A 182 -4.63 -5.44 -11.67
C THR A 182 -3.18 -5.85 -11.45
N GLY A 183 -2.25 -4.91 -11.59
CA GLY A 183 -0.82 -5.05 -11.26
C GLY A 183 -0.17 -3.67 -11.23
N GLY A 184 0.94 -3.46 -10.52
CA GLY A 184 1.59 -2.15 -10.49
C GLY A 184 1.90 -1.60 -9.11
N LEU A 185 2.13 -0.28 -9.07
CA LEU A 185 2.16 0.55 -7.88
C LEU A 185 0.89 1.40 -7.78
N GLY A 186 0.35 1.50 -6.56
CA GLY A 186 -0.60 2.55 -6.20
C GLY A 186 -0.12 3.22 -4.91
N SER A 187 0.44 4.41 -5.03
CA SER A 187 0.93 5.23 -3.92
C SER A 187 -0.01 6.42 -3.65
N MET A 188 0.35 7.29 -2.72
CA MET A 188 -0.42 8.53 -2.50
C MET A 188 -0.13 9.59 -3.57
N ARG A 189 0.95 9.40 -4.35
CA ARG A 189 1.39 10.32 -5.40
C ARG A 189 1.14 9.76 -6.80
N LEU A 190 1.39 8.47 -7.03
CA LEU A 190 1.49 7.84 -8.35
C LEU A 190 0.63 6.58 -8.47
N LEU A 191 0.10 6.35 -9.66
CA LEU A 191 -0.54 5.13 -10.13
C LEU A 191 0.22 4.65 -11.36
N GLU A 192 0.87 3.49 -11.27
CA GLU A 192 1.76 3.00 -12.32
C GLU A 192 1.49 1.51 -12.54
N GLY A 193 1.30 1.08 -13.78
CA GLY A 193 1.18 -0.34 -14.15
C GLY A 193 -0.14 -0.69 -14.83
N HIS A 194 -0.69 -1.86 -14.49
CA HIS A 194 -1.83 -2.45 -15.19
C HIS A 194 -3.16 -2.16 -14.48
N PHE A 195 -4.14 -1.71 -15.25
CA PHE A 195 -5.47 -1.35 -14.81
C PHE A 195 -6.54 -2.01 -15.68
N ALA A 196 -7.76 -2.06 -15.16
CA ALA A 196 -8.91 -2.54 -15.89
C ALA A 196 -10.17 -1.72 -15.56
N ASN A 197 -10.89 -1.26 -16.59
CA ASN A 197 -12.17 -0.58 -16.45
C ASN A 197 -13.17 -1.06 -17.52
N GLU A 198 -14.42 -0.60 -17.44
CA GLU A 198 -15.49 -0.99 -18.39
C GLU A 198 -15.28 -0.40 -19.79
N GLN A 199 -14.59 0.74 -19.91
CA GLN A 199 -14.40 1.47 -21.16
C GLN A 199 -13.30 0.86 -22.03
N PHE A 200 -12.16 0.50 -21.43
CA PHE A 200 -10.94 0.08 -22.13
C PHE A 200 -10.63 -1.41 -21.96
N GLY A 201 -11.32 -2.11 -21.05
CA GLY A 201 -10.87 -3.45 -20.64
C GLY A 201 -9.54 -3.34 -19.90
N ASN A 202 -8.55 -4.16 -20.24
CA ASN A 202 -7.21 -4.09 -19.64
C ASN A 202 -6.35 -3.03 -20.34
N TYR A 203 -5.70 -2.17 -19.57
CA TYR A 203 -4.88 -1.08 -20.11
C TYR A 203 -3.72 -0.74 -19.17
N ILE A 204 -2.79 0.07 -19.65
CA ILE A 204 -1.63 0.54 -18.89
C ILE A 204 -1.85 1.98 -18.44
N LEU A 205 -1.50 2.30 -17.20
CA LEU A 205 -1.65 3.62 -16.60
C LEU A 205 -0.32 4.08 -15.99
N TYR A 206 0.10 5.31 -16.30
CA TYR A 206 1.12 6.05 -15.55
C TYR A 206 0.60 7.45 -15.23
N ALA A 207 0.23 7.68 -13.98
CA ALA A 207 -0.47 8.90 -13.60
C ALA A 207 -0.19 9.37 -12.17
N TYR A 208 -0.10 10.68 -12.00
CA TYR A 208 -0.22 11.36 -10.72
C TYR A 208 -1.67 11.33 -10.21
N VAL A 209 -1.85 10.88 -8.97
CA VAL A 209 -3.16 10.63 -8.31
C VAL A 209 -4.03 11.89 -8.26
N ARG A 210 -3.40 13.05 -8.08
CA ARG A 210 -4.07 14.35 -7.86
C ARG A 210 -4.58 14.99 -9.16
N CYS A 211 -3.96 14.69 -10.29
CA CYS A 211 -4.42 15.18 -11.58
C CYS A 211 -5.53 14.27 -12.11
N LYS A 212 -6.67 14.87 -12.47
CA LYS A 212 -7.86 14.17 -13.02
C LYS A 212 -8.06 14.41 -14.51
N SER A 213 -7.05 14.97 -15.15
CA SER A 213 -6.94 15.07 -16.61
C SER A 213 -6.00 13.98 -17.09
N TYR A 214 -6.29 13.40 -18.26
CA TYR A 214 -5.58 12.27 -18.80
C TYR A 214 -5.38 12.41 -20.31
N VAL A 215 -4.25 11.92 -20.77
CA VAL A 215 -3.97 11.66 -22.18
C VAL A 215 -4.18 10.17 -22.41
N VAL A 216 -5.05 9.81 -23.35
CA VAL A 216 -5.37 8.42 -23.67
C VAL A 216 -4.87 8.12 -25.08
N PHE A 217 -4.08 7.07 -25.22
CA PHE A 217 -3.65 6.50 -26.49
C PHE A 217 -4.42 5.23 -26.74
N GLN A 218 -5.05 5.14 -27.91
CA GLN A 218 -5.42 3.85 -28.49
C GLN A 218 -4.31 3.42 -29.42
N THR A 219 -3.66 2.31 -29.09
CA THR A 219 -2.62 1.71 -29.93
C THR A 219 -3.06 0.34 -30.42
N SER A 220 -2.39 -0.17 -31.46
CA SER A 220 -2.62 -1.53 -31.94
C SER A 220 -2.39 -2.61 -30.86
N GLY A 221 -1.57 -2.31 -29.84
CA GLY A 221 -1.26 -3.19 -28.71
C GLY A 221 -2.15 -3.03 -27.48
N GLY A 222 -3.04 -2.03 -27.46
CA GLY A 222 -3.96 -1.76 -26.35
C GLY A 222 -4.03 -0.29 -25.97
N VAL A 223 -4.69 0.00 -24.84
CA VAL A 223 -4.86 1.37 -24.35
C VAL A 223 -3.74 1.72 -23.36
N VAL A 224 -3.20 2.93 -23.51
CA VAL A 224 -2.22 3.50 -22.58
C VAL A 224 -2.74 4.86 -22.13
N VAL A 225 -2.76 5.09 -20.82
CA VAL A 225 -3.27 6.32 -20.21
C VAL A 225 -2.16 6.97 -19.41
N LEU A 226 -1.92 8.26 -19.66
CA LEU A 226 -0.90 9.06 -19.00
C LEU A 226 -1.49 10.34 -18.39
N ASN A 227 -0.82 10.91 -17.39
CA ASN A 227 -0.97 12.32 -17.06
C ASN A 227 0.34 12.92 -16.53
N GLN A 228 0.30 14.23 -16.26
CA GLN A 228 1.36 14.97 -15.56
C GLN A 228 0.88 15.46 -14.18
N GLU A 229 1.72 16.17 -13.44
CA GLU A 229 1.39 16.63 -12.08
C GLU A 229 0.18 17.56 -12.04
N THR A 230 -0.01 18.33 -13.12
CA THR A 230 -1.09 19.31 -13.24
C THR A 230 -1.92 19.09 -14.52
N PRO A 231 -3.19 19.54 -14.53
CA PRO A 231 -4.01 19.56 -15.74
C PRO A 231 -3.35 20.33 -16.90
N GLU A 232 -2.68 21.44 -16.59
CA GLU A 232 -1.99 22.29 -17.57
C GLU A 232 -0.84 21.54 -18.23
N GLU A 233 0.07 20.94 -17.46
CA GLU A 233 1.17 20.11 -17.99
C GLU A 233 0.65 18.89 -18.74
N THR A 234 -0.48 18.31 -18.31
CA THR A 234 -1.11 17.17 -18.98
C THR A 234 -1.64 17.58 -20.36
N LYS A 235 -2.20 18.79 -20.46
CA LYS A 235 -2.67 19.34 -21.73
C LYS A 235 -1.52 19.69 -22.67
N GLU A 236 -0.45 20.30 -22.15
CA GLU A 236 0.77 20.55 -22.93
C GLU A 236 1.39 19.25 -23.46
N LEU A 237 1.38 18.18 -22.64
CA LEU A 237 1.82 16.86 -23.06
C LEU A 237 0.96 16.31 -24.21
N TYR A 238 -0.37 16.39 -24.10
CA TYR A 238 -1.29 15.98 -25.18
C TYR A 238 -0.98 16.69 -26.49
N GLU A 239 -0.80 18.03 -26.47
CA GLU A 239 -0.50 18.83 -27.66
C GLU A 239 0.86 18.44 -28.27
N ARG A 240 1.88 18.20 -27.43
CA ARG A 240 3.21 17.74 -27.89
C ARG A 240 3.15 16.39 -28.60
N ILE A 241 2.47 15.41 -28.00
CA ILE A 241 2.36 14.06 -28.58
C ILE A 241 1.50 14.09 -29.85
N GLN A 242 0.40 14.84 -29.84
CA GLN A 242 -0.46 14.99 -31.02
C GLN A 242 0.32 15.55 -32.20
N ASN A 243 1.15 16.56 -31.99
CA ASN A 243 2.00 17.11 -33.04
C ASN A 243 3.04 16.09 -33.55
N ALA A 244 3.70 15.36 -32.64
CA ALA A 244 4.67 14.33 -33.03
C ALA A 244 4.03 13.20 -33.88
N VAL A 245 2.83 12.73 -33.50
CA VAL A 245 2.08 11.73 -34.28
C VAL A 245 1.68 12.27 -35.66
N LEU A 246 1.31 13.54 -35.76
CA LEU A 246 0.99 14.16 -37.05
C LEU A 246 2.23 14.31 -37.94
N GLU A 247 3.37 14.64 -37.37
CA GLU A 247 4.64 14.72 -38.11
C GLU A 247 5.05 13.35 -38.64
N GLU A 248 4.97 12.30 -37.81
CA GLU A 248 5.30 10.93 -38.20
C GLU A 248 4.40 10.42 -39.34
N ARG A 249 3.09 10.71 -39.29
CA ARG A 249 2.12 10.29 -40.33
C ARG A 249 2.29 11.02 -41.66
N ASN A 250 2.99 12.15 -41.67
CA ASN A 250 3.22 12.96 -42.86
C ASN A 250 4.58 12.67 -43.53
N GLN A 251 5.40 11.80 -42.95
CA GLN A 251 6.64 11.28 -43.55
C GLN A 251 6.36 10.04 -44.41
#